data_AF-M1LTZ0-F1
#
_entry.id   AF-M1LTZ0-F1
#
_cell.length_a   1.000
_cell.length_b   1.000
_cell.length_c   1.000
_cell.angle_alpha   90.00
_cell.angle_beta   90.00
_cell.angle_gamma   90.00
#
_symmetry.space_group_name_H-M   'P 1'
#
loop_
_entity.id
_entity.type
_entity.pdbx_description
1 polymer ?
#
loop_
_entity_poly.entity_id
_entity_poly.type
_entity_poly.pdbx_seq_one_letter_code
_entity_poly.pdbx_strand_id
1 'polypeptide(L)'
;MSNMMMVKKMVRGGFTLNEADELMDKLSECSERQVIDDLKQIEFESSLKTEQVLEDCLDTISGLEANEENILTINQCKRSLEFIEIATSES
;
A
#
# COMPACT_ATOMS: atom_id res chain seq x y z
N MET A 1 5.42 10.70 19.30
CA MET A 1 5.15 10.07 17.99
C MET A 1 4.03 9.06 18.17
N SER A 2 2.99 9.13 17.32
CA SER A 2 1.83 8.22 17.33
C SER A 2 2.23 6.80 16.90
N ASN A 3 1.55 5.77 17.43
CA ASN A 3 1.76 4.36 17.07
C ASN A 3 1.67 4.14 15.55
N MET A 4 0.64 4.69 14.90
CA MET A 4 0.46 4.66 13.44
C MET A 4 1.65 5.28 12.68
N MET A 5 2.22 6.37 13.18
CA MET A 5 3.36 7.05 12.53
C MET A 5 4.64 6.22 12.66
N MET A 6 4.76 5.47 13.76
CA MET A 6 5.84 4.52 14.03
C MET A 6 5.73 3.28 13.13
N VAL A 7 4.56 2.65 13.02
CA VAL A 7 4.34 1.50 12.13
C VAL A 7 4.59 1.89 10.66
N LYS A 8 4.13 3.07 10.22
CA LYS A 8 4.42 3.59 8.86
C LYS A 8 5.92 3.77 8.59
N LYS A 9 6.71 4.17 9.58
CA LYS A 9 8.18 4.25 9.44
C LYS A 9 8.84 2.85 9.40
N MET A 10 8.28 1.89 10.14
CA MET A 10 8.76 0.49 10.17
C MET A 10 8.67 -0.15 8.79
N VAL A 11 7.49 -0.09 8.19
CA VAL A 11 7.22 -0.67 6.87
C VAL A 11 8.10 -0.03 5.78
N ARG A 12 8.46 1.25 5.95
CA ARG A 12 9.31 1.99 5.00
C ARG A 12 10.81 1.83 5.23
N GLY A 13 11.24 1.10 6.27
CA GLY A 13 12.66 0.84 6.58
C GLY A 13 13.47 2.09 6.96
N GLY A 14 12.81 3.16 7.40
CA GLY A 14 13.41 4.49 7.62
C GLY A 14 13.76 4.80 9.07
N PHE A 15 14.18 3.80 9.85
CA PHE A 15 14.49 3.98 11.27
C PHE A 15 15.98 4.15 11.52
N THR A 16 16.31 5.13 12.36
CA THR A 16 17.60 5.16 13.05
C THR A 16 17.61 4.18 14.22
N LEU A 17 18.80 3.73 14.67
CA LEU A 17 18.96 2.78 15.78
C LEU A 17 18.15 3.19 17.03
N ASN A 18 18.24 4.46 17.43
CA ASN A 18 17.52 4.99 18.60
C ASN A 18 15.99 4.97 18.42
N GLU A 19 15.50 5.15 17.19
CA GLU A 19 14.06 5.10 16.92
C GLU A 19 13.54 3.65 16.84
N ALA A 20 14.40 2.68 16.51
CA ALA A 20 14.07 1.26 16.53
C ALA A 20 13.97 0.73 17.97
N ASP A 21 14.83 1.20 18.89
CA ASP A 21 14.75 0.85 20.31
C ASP A 21 13.49 1.45 20.96
N GLU A 22 13.18 2.73 20.72
CA GLU A 22 11.91 3.32 21.17
C GLU A 22 10.67 2.62 20.61
N LEU A 23 10.77 2.05 19.40
CA LEU A 23 9.71 1.27 18.78
C LEU A 23 9.53 -0.07 19.50
N MET A 24 10.63 -0.75 19.84
CA MET A 24 10.59 -2.03 20.55
C MET A 24 9.92 -1.89 21.92
N ASP A 25 10.28 -0.84 22.67
CA ASP A 25 9.68 -0.55 23.98
C ASP A 25 8.18 -0.25 23.84
N LYS A 26 7.77 0.55 22.85
CA LYS A 26 6.35 0.86 22.65
C LYS A 26 5.52 -0.29 22.10
N LEU A 27 6.09 -1.13 21.24
CA LEU A 27 5.42 -2.35 20.76
C LEU A 27 5.21 -3.34 21.90
N SER A 28 6.09 -3.35 22.91
CA SER A 28 5.92 -4.15 24.12
C SER A 28 4.79 -3.64 25.04
N GLU A 29 4.44 -2.36 24.94
CA GLU A 29 3.33 -1.72 25.67
C GLU A 29 2.00 -1.73 24.90
N CYS A 30 2.03 -1.93 23.57
CA CYS A 30 0.84 -2.01 22.72
C CYS A 30 0.26 -3.42 22.74
N SER A 31 -1.07 -3.53 22.76
CA SER A 31 -1.70 -4.84 22.55
C SER A 31 -1.40 -5.32 21.12
N GLU A 32 -0.97 -6.58 20.96
CA GLU A 32 -0.67 -7.19 19.65
C GLU A 32 -1.81 -6.98 18.64
N ARG A 33 -3.06 -6.96 19.12
CA ARG A 33 -4.25 -6.70 18.32
C ARG A 33 -4.25 -5.31 17.68
N GLN A 34 -3.82 -4.29 18.41
CA GLN A 34 -3.80 -2.91 17.92
C GLN A 34 -2.67 -2.70 16.90
N VAL A 35 -1.54 -3.39 17.06
CA VAL A 35 -0.45 -3.41 16.08
C VAL A 35 -0.89 -4.11 14.79
N ILE A 36 -1.62 -5.23 14.90
CA ILE A 36 -2.18 -5.94 13.75
C ILE A 36 -3.21 -5.08 13.00
N ASP A 37 -4.10 -4.40 13.73
CA ASP A 37 -5.11 -3.51 13.12
C ASP A 37 -4.44 -2.32 12.41
N ASP A 38 -3.41 -1.70 13.01
CA ASP A 38 -2.63 -0.62 12.38
C ASP A 38 -1.89 -1.11 11.11
N LEU A 39 -1.33 -2.33 11.14
CA LEU A 39 -0.67 -2.94 9.97
C LEU A 39 -1.65 -3.21 8.82
N LYS A 40 -2.83 -3.76 9.13
CA LYS A 40 -3.90 -3.97 8.15
C LYS A 40 -4.38 -2.66 7.53
N GLN A 41 -4.50 -1.61 8.34
CA GLN A 41 -4.90 -0.30 7.84
C GLN A 41 -3.83 0.28 6.89
N ILE A 42 -2.55 0.10 7.18
CA ILE A 42 -1.45 0.53 6.30
C ILE A 42 -1.43 -0.28 4.99
N GLU A 43 -1.67 -1.59 5.06
CA GLU A 43 -1.81 -2.45 3.89
C GLU A 43 -2.97 -1.99 3.00
N PHE A 44 -4.14 -1.74 3.60
CA PHE A 44 -5.31 -1.21 2.90
C PHE A 44 -5.06 0.16 2.24
N GLU A 45 -4.46 1.11 2.96
CA GLU A 45 -4.06 2.42 2.40
C GLU A 45 -3.07 2.28 1.24
N SER A 46 -2.16 1.32 1.30
CA SER A 46 -1.20 1.04 0.23
C SER A 46 -1.87 0.45 -1.01
N SER A 47 -2.81 -0.47 -0.82
CA SER A 47 -3.61 -1.06 -1.91
C SER A 47 -4.46 -0.01 -2.60
N LEU A 48 -5.18 0.84 -1.86
CA LEU A 48 -5.99 1.94 -2.40
C LEU A 48 -5.14 2.92 -3.21
N LYS A 49 -3.94 3.27 -2.71
CA LYS A 49 -3.03 4.15 -3.43
C LYS A 49 -2.51 3.52 -4.73
N THR A 50 -2.31 2.20 -4.72
CA THR A 50 -1.86 1.46 -5.91
C THR A 50 -2.96 1.37 -6.96
N GLU A 51 -4.21 1.14 -6.53
CA GLU A 51 -5.41 1.17 -7.36
C GLU A 51 -5.55 2.52 -8.08
N GLN A 52 -5.50 3.62 -7.32
CA GLN A 52 -5.65 4.97 -7.87
C GLN A 52 -4.54 5.31 -8.89
N VAL A 53 -3.30 4.89 -8.65
CA VAL A 53 -2.21 5.07 -9.62
C VAL A 53 -2.45 4.27 -10.92
N LEU A 54 -3.02 3.07 -10.81
CA LEU A 54 -3.36 2.24 -11.98
C LEU A 54 -4.52 2.83 -12.78
N GLU A 55 -5.54 3.40 -12.11
CA GLU A 55 -6.62 4.14 -12.75
C GLU A 55 -6.11 5.38 -13.49
N ASP A 56 -5.28 6.20 -12.84
CA ASP A 56 -4.65 7.38 -13.47
C ASP A 56 -3.80 6.99 -14.69
N CYS A 57 -3.09 5.86 -14.62
CA CYS A 57 -2.36 5.29 -15.76
C CYS A 57 -3.30 4.88 -16.89
N LEU A 58 -4.42 4.23 -16.59
CA LEU A 58 -5.42 3.84 -17.59
C LEU A 58 -6.06 5.04 -18.26
N ASP A 59 -6.42 6.08 -17.51
CA ASP A 59 -6.97 7.33 -18.05
C ASP A 59 -5.97 8.03 -18.96
N THR A 60 -4.70 8.08 -18.55
CA THR A 60 -3.63 8.67 -19.34
C THR A 60 -3.42 7.91 -20.66
N ILE A 61 -3.35 6.57 -20.62
CA ILE A 61 -3.10 5.74 -21.81
C ILE A 61 -4.32 5.71 -22.73
N SER A 62 -5.54 5.77 -22.18
CA SER A 62 -6.78 5.82 -22.97
C SER A 62 -6.89 7.11 -23.79
N GLY A 63 -6.16 8.17 -23.41
CA GLY A 63 -6.03 9.40 -24.19
C GLY A 63 -4.95 9.37 -25.28
N LEU A 64 -4.13 8.32 -25.34
CA LEU A 64 -3.08 8.14 -26.35
C LEU A 64 -3.59 7.37 -27.58
N GLU A 65 -2.87 7.44 -28.70
CA GLU A 65 -3.20 6.64 -29.89
C GLU A 65 -3.17 5.14 -29.57
N ALA A 66 -4.19 4.43 -30.03
CA ALA A 66 -4.29 3.00 -29.86
C ALA A 66 -3.23 2.28 -30.72
N ASN A 67 -2.14 1.86 -30.08
CA ASN A 67 -1.15 0.98 -30.65
C ASN A 67 -1.02 -0.29 -29.80
N GLU A 68 -0.33 -1.31 -30.32
CA GLU A 68 -0.23 -2.63 -29.68
C GLU A 68 0.41 -2.57 -28.28
N GLU A 69 1.41 -1.70 -28.08
CA GLU A 69 2.06 -1.48 -26.80
C GLU A 69 1.09 -0.88 -25.76
N ASN A 70 0.36 0.17 -26.13
CA ASN A 70 -0.64 0.80 -25.28
C ASN A 70 -1.78 -0.17 -24.91
N ILE A 71 -2.21 -1.02 -25.83
CA ILE A 71 -3.22 -2.05 -25.57
C ILE A 71 -2.70 -3.09 -24.56
N LEU A 72 -1.44 -3.51 -24.69
CA LEU A 72 -0.82 -4.44 -23.74
C LEU A 72 -0.70 -3.80 -22.35
N THR A 73 -0.28 -2.54 -22.25
CA THR A 73 -0.18 -1.82 -20.98
C THR A 73 -1.55 -1.65 -20.33
N ILE A 74 -2.59 -1.29 -21.08
CA ILE A 74 -3.98 -1.22 -20.58
C ILE A 74 -4.41 -2.56 -19.98
N ASN A 75 -4.16 -3.66 -20.70
CA ASN A 75 -4.55 -4.99 -20.23
C ASN A 75 -3.77 -5.41 -18.97
N GLN A 76 -2.50 -5.04 -18.85
CA GLN A 76 -1.72 -5.27 -17.64
C GLN A 76 -2.27 -4.47 -16.46
N CYS A 77 -2.56 -3.18 -16.64
CA CYS A 77 -3.13 -2.33 -15.59
C CYS A 77 -4.49 -2.86 -15.11
N LYS A 78 -5.37 -3.25 -16.04
CA LYS A 78 -6.67 -3.87 -15.71
C LYS A 78 -6.51 -5.16 -14.90
N ARG A 79 -5.57 -6.03 -15.29
CA ARG A 79 -5.31 -7.27 -14.56
C ARG A 79 -4.75 -7.03 -13.17
N SER A 80 -3.90 -6.01 -13.01
CA SER A 80 -3.40 -5.58 -11.70
C SER A 80 -4.52 -5.02 -10.81
N LEU A 81 -5.47 -4.27 -11.38
CA LEU A 81 -6.66 -3.80 -10.65
C LEU A 81 -7.54 -4.97 -10.19
N GLU A 82 -7.83 -5.95 -11.05
CA GLU A 82 -8.59 -7.16 -10.68
C GLU A 82 -7.93 -7.90 -9.49
N PHE A 83 -6.60 -8.02 -9.48
CA PHE A 83 -5.89 -8.64 -8.35
C PHE A 83 -6.01 -7.83 -7.05
N ILE A 84 -5.99 -6.50 -7.13
CA ILE A 84 -6.20 -5.63 -5.97
C ILE A 84 -7.63 -5.79 -5.45
N GLU A 85 -8.63 -5.71 -6.32
CA GLU A 85 -10.05 -5.89 -5.96
C GLU A 85 -10.29 -7.22 -5.23
N ILE A 86 -9.72 -8.32 -5.74
CA ILE A 86 -9.80 -9.64 -5.09
C ILE A 86 -9.15 -9.60 -3.70
N ALA A 87 -7.92 -9.09 -3.59
CA ALA A 87 -7.20 -9.03 -2.32
C ALA A 87 -7.91 -8.17 -1.27
N THR A 88 -8.55 -7.08 -1.68
CA THR A 88 -9.33 -6.21 -0.79
C THR A 88 -10.72 -6.74 -0.47
N SER A 89 -11.30 -7.60 -1.32
CA SER A 89 -12.63 -8.20 -1.11
C SER A 89 -12.60 -9.39 -0.14
N GLU A 90 -11.44 -10.04 0.02
CA GLU A 90 -11.25 -11.18 0.93
C GLU A 90 -10.77 -10.76 2.34
N SER A 91 -10.53 -9.47 2.57
CA SER A 91 -10.07 -8.87 3.85
C SER A 91 -11.22 -8.42 4.75
#